data_AF-A0A2C9ZU35-F1
#
_entry.id   AF-A0A2C9ZU35-F1
#
_cell.length_a   1.000
_cell.length_b   1.000
_cell.length_c   1.000
_cell.angle_alpha   90.00
_cell.angle_beta   90.00
_cell.angle_gamma   90.00
#
_symmetry.space_group_name_H-M   'P 1'
#
loop_
_entity.id
_entity.type
_entity.pdbx_description
1 polymer ?
#
loop_
_entity_poly.entity_id
_entity_poly.type
_entity_poly.pdbx_seq_one_letter_code
_entity_poly.pdbx_strand_id
1 'polypeptide(L)'
;MIPMLAVGELTELLPTPGSRKKAQILKFPVKKHLVKYLAAHLGEDYSLSERDQFGALLFHLLRNGLKDCQKDSTMDQYKGRFNVRLSRYPMKQYGLKGMNSNTVFLFNNYVDGLFRSELFAWVEIMGQRMDMTTKDAIIAFMDIYDLEEEDISFETLKKAVQREQNALKKAEQKAQKPPKKTKKSVARLSRKNRVLSLTKELDKVPLPLTQLIAQLRAR
;
A
#
# COMPACT_ATOMS: atom_id res chain seq x y z
N MET A 1 47.93 -39.76 -8.10
CA MET A 1 47.10 -40.65 -7.28
C MET A 1 46.53 -39.82 -6.14
N ILE A 2 45.24 -39.47 -6.23
CA ILE A 2 44.52 -38.65 -5.23
C ILE A 2 43.34 -39.51 -4.75
N PRO A 3 43.14 -39.70 -3.43
CA PRO A 3 42.10 -40.58 -2.92
C PRO A 3 40.71 -39.96 -3.11
N MET A 4 39.82 -40.77 -3.68
CA MET A 4 38.38 -40.59 -3.78
C MET A 4 37.78 -40.47 -2.37
N LEU A 5 37.16 -39.32 -2.05
CA LEU A 5 36.34 -39.16 -0.85
C LEU A 5 34.92 -39.64 -1.16
N ALA A 6 34.44 -40.56 -0.33
CA ALA A 6 33.10 -41.12 -0.38
C ALA A 6 32.05 -40.02 -0.17
N VAL A 7 31.19 -39.84 -1.17
CA VAL A 7 29.98 -39.02 -1.08
C VAL A 7 29.00 -39.79 -0.21
N GLY A 8 28.89 -39.40 1.06
CA GLY A 8 27.87 -39.90 1.96
C GLY A 8 26.50 -39.48 1.46
N GLU A 9 25.62 -40.46 1.24
CA GLU A 9 24.19 -40.28 1.00
C GLU A 9 23.57 -39.50 2.16
N LEU A 10 23.44 -38.18 1.99
CA LEU A 10 22.46 -37.39 2.73
C LEU A 10 21.08 -37.83 2.23
N THR A 11 20.54 -38.86 2.87
CA THR A 11 19.14 -39.23 2.75
C THR A 11 18.33 -38.07 3.29
N GLU A 12 17.90 -37.19 2.39
CA GLU A 12 16.93 -36.14 2.69
C GLU A 12 15.69 -36.81 3.28
N LEU A 13 15.49 -36.61 4.58
CA LEU A 13 14.27 -36.90 5.28
C LEU A 13 13.14 -36.10 4.62
N LEU A 14 12.51 -36.69 3.61
CA LEU A 14 11.31 -36.15 3.00
C LEU A 14 10.28 -35.93 4.11
N PRO A 15 9.74 -34.71 4.26
CA PRO A 15 8.72 -34.44 5.26
C PRO A 15 7.54 -35.38 5.00
N THR A 16 7.21 -36.19 6.01
CA THR A 16 6.07 -37.09 5.99
C THR A 16 4.80 -36.33 5.55
N PRO A 17 3.90 -36.96 4.78
CA PRO A 17 2.66 -36.34 4.31
C PRO A 17 1.65 -36.18 5.45
N GLY A 18 2.01 -35.36 6.46
CA GLY A 18 1.12 -34.91 7.51
C GLY A 18 0.11 -33.94 6.92
N SER A 19 -1.16 -34.37 6.83
CA SER A 19 -2.37 -33.58 6.65
C SER A 19 -2.13 -32.12 6.24
N ARG A 20 -1.84 -31.88 4.95
CA ARG A 20 -1.76 -30.52 4.40
C ARG A 20 -3.12 -29.87 4.60
N LYS A 21 -3.24 -29.01 5.61
CA LYS A 21 -4.42 -28.16 5.80
C LYS A 21 -4.64 -27.42 4.47
N LYS A 22 -5.80 -27.64 3.85
CA LYS A 22 -6.16 -26.99 2.58
C LYS A 22 -6.00 -25.48 2.76
N ALA A 23 -5.17 -24.86 1.92
CA ALA A 23 -5.00 -23.42 1.95
C ALA A 23 -6.34 -22.74 1.66
N GLN A 24 -6.79 -21.87 2.57
CA GLN A 24 -8.00 -21.09 2.36
C GLN A 24 -7.69 -19.96 1.38
N ILE A 25 -8.42 -19.91 0.27
CA ILE A 25 -8.30 -18.86 -0.75
C ILE A 25 -9.47 -17.91 -0.58
N LEU A 26 -9.17 -16.63 -0.36
CA LEU A 26 -10.14 -15.55 -0.25
C LEU A 26 -10.17 -14.77 -1.57
N LYS A 27 -11.35 -14.63 -2.18
CA LYS A 27 -11.53 -13.88 -3.44
C LYS A 27 -11.94 -12.44 -3.14
N PHE A 28 -10.99 -11.51 -3.22
CA PHE A 28 -11.21 -10.11 -2.93
C PHE A 28 -11.76 -9.36 -4.16
N PRO A 29 -12.92 -8.69 -4.09
CA PRO A 29 -13.45 -7.89 -5.18
C PRO A 29 -12.64 -6.59 -5.33
N VAL A 30 -12.15 -6.36 -6.53
CA VAL A 30 -11.26 -5.24 -6.86
C VAL A 30 -11.68 -4.63 -8.21
N LYS A 31 -11.39 -3.35 -8.44
CA LYS A 31 -11.55 -2.74 -9.77
C LYS A 31 -10.66 -3.45 -10.81
N LYS A 32 -11.10 -3.55 -12.06
CA LYS A 32 -10.40 -4.30 -13.12
C LYS A 32 -8.93 -3.88 -13.31
N HIS A 33 -8.66 -2.59 -13.52
CA HIS A 33 -7.29 -2.07 -13.68
C HIS A 33 -6.38 -2.36 -12.47
N LEU A 34 -6.95 -2.36 -11.26
CA LEU A 34 -6.18 -2.67 -10.05
C LEU A 34 -5.83 -4.15 -9.92
N VAL A 35 -6.57 -5.06 -10.58
CA VAL A 35 -6.20 -6.48 -10.61
C VAL A 35 -4.91 -6.68 -11.38
N LYS A 36 -4.76 -6.05 -12.55
CA LYS A 36 -3.53 -6.08 -13.36
C LYS A 36 -2.36 -5.45 -12.61
N TYR A 37 -2.60 -4.30 -11.97
CA TYR A 37 -1.62 -3.64 -11.11
C TYR A 37 -1.15 -4.52 -9.94
N LEU A 38 -2.08 -5.16 -9.21
CA LEU A 38 -1.75 -6.05 -8.10
C LEU A 38 -1.05 -7.33 -8.59
N ALA A 39 -1.45 -7.87 -9.74
CA ALA A 39 -0.80 -9.04 -10.32
C ALA A 39 0.66 -8.76 -10.70
N ALA A 40 0.95 -7.57 -11.25
CA ALA A 40 2.32 -7.16 -11.56
C ALA A 40 3.20 -7.00 -10.30
N HIS A 41 2.64 -6.52 -9.18
CA HIS A 41 3.39 -6.27 -7.94
C HIS A 41 3.51 -7.49 -7.02
N LEU A 42 2.44 -8.27 -6.90
CA LEU A 42 2.29 -9.32 -5.90
C LEU A 42 2.21 -10.73 -6.50
N GLY A 43 2.03 -10.83 -7.81
CA GLY A 43 1.70 -12.07 -8.52
C GLY A 43 0.20 -12.38 -8.50
N GLU A 44 -0.21 -13.37 -9.31
CA GLU A 44 -1.61 -13.81 -9.41
C GLU A 44 -2.13 -14.50 -8.14
N ASP A 45 -1.22 -15.10 -7.37
CA ASP A 45 -1.50 -15.98 -6.24
C ASP A 45 -0.85 -15.46 -4.94
N TYR A 46 -1.27 -14.26 -4.53
CA TYR A 46 -0.69 -13.60 -3.37
C TYR A 46 -0.93 -14.37 -2.06
N SER A 47 0.14 -14.65 -1.33
CA SER A 47 0.06 -15.21 0.02
C SER A 47 0.10 -14.09 1.05
N LEU A 48 -0.92 -14.02 1.90
CA LEU A 48 -1.02 -12.99 2.94
C LEU A 48 0.23 -12.99 3.83
N SER A 49 0.89 -11.83 3.92
CA SER A 49 2.13 -11.64 4.67
C SER A 49 2.11 -10.29 5.40
N GLU A 50 2.32 -10.28 6.71
CA GLU A 50 2.45 -9.04 7.51
C GLU A 50 3.72 -8.23 7.19
N ARG A 51 4.70 -8.85 6.51
CA ARG A 51 5.93 -8.14 6.12
C ARG A 51 5.71 -7.14 4.98
N ASP A 52 4.64 -7.33 4.23
CA ASP A 52 4.28 -6.51 3.10
C ASP A 52 3.21 -5.50 3.50
N GLN A 53 3.27 -4.30 2.93
CA GLN A 53 2.32 -3.21 3.20
C GLN A 53 0.89 -3.61 2.83
N PHE A 54 0.71 -4.35 1.72
CA PHE A 54 -0.61 -4.81 1.28
C PHE A 54 -1.17 -5.84 2.25
N GLY A 55 -0.34 -6.79 2.68
CA GLY A 55 -0.76 -7.85 3.59
C GLY A 55 -1.02 -7.34 5.00
N ALA A 56 -0.20 -6.42 5.52
CA ALA A 56 -0.43 -5.76 6.80
C ALA A 56 -1.76 -5.00 6.81
N LEU A 57 -2.02 -4.20 5.77
CA LEU A 57 -3.30 -3.49 5.64
C LEU A 57 -4.47 -4.47 5.56
N LEU A 58 -4.38 -5.48 4.69
CA LEU A 58 -5.46 -6.44 4.48
C LEU A 58 -5.74 -7.23 5.77
N PHE A 59 -4.69 -7.61 6.51
CA PHE A 59 -4.80 -8.24 7.82
C PHE A 59 -5.56 -7.35 8.82
N HIS A 60 -5.21 -6.06 8.89
CA HIS A 60 -5.92 -5.10 9.75
C HIS A 60 -7.39 -4.93 9.35
N LEU A 61 -7.68 -4.85 8.04
CA LEU A 61 -9.04 -4.69 7.52
C LEU A 61 -9.91 -5.94 7.74
N LEU A 62 -9.33 -7.14 7.70
CA LEU A 62 -10.04 -8.40 7.94
C LEU A 62 -10.26 -8.70 9.42
N ARG A 63 -9.36 -8.23 10.29
CA ARG A 63 -9.47 -8.37 11.76
C ARG A 63 -10.54 -7.44 12.33
N ASN A 64 -10.54 -6.18 11.88
CA ASN A 64 -11.47 -5.18 12.34
C ASN A 64 -12.73 -5.20 11.47
N GLY A 65 -13.58 -6.22 11.65
CA GLY A 65 -14.91 -6.23 11.03
C GLY A 65 -15.69 -4.98 11.48
N LEU A 66 -15.65 -3.94 10.66
CA LEU A 66 -16.36 -2.68 10.90
C LEU A 66 -17.84 -2.99 10.88
N LYS A 67 -18.55 -2.62 11.96
CA LYS A 67 -19.96 -3.01 12.21
C LYS A 67 -20.98 -2.33 11.30
N ASP A 68 -20.56 -1.55 10.31
CA ASP A 68 -21.46 -0.78 9.46
C ASP A 68 -21.77 -1.52 8.16
N CYS A 69 -23.03 -1.99 8.05
CA CYS A 69 -23.55 -2.82 6.96
C CYS A 69 -24.54 -2.04 6.07
N GLN A 70 -24.23 -0.81 5.68
CA GLN A 70 -25.18 0.06 4.95
C GLN A 70 -24.85 0.23 3.45
N LYS A 71 -23.90 -0.51 2.87
CA LYS A 71 -23.45 -0.27 1.47
C LYS A 71 -23.17 -1.54 0.64
N ASP A 72 -24.08 -2.50 0.64
CA ASP A 72 -23.89 -3.71 -0.18
C ASP A 72 -23.98 -3.44 -1.69
N SER A 73 -24.73 -2.41 -2.11
CA SER A 73 -24.84 -2.03 -3.54
C SER A 73 -23.52 -1.58 -4.18
N THR A 74 -22.50 -1.26 -3.37
CA THR A 74 -21.19 -0.85 -3.91
C THR A 74 -20.34 -2.05 -4.33
N MET A 75 -20.64 -3.26 -3.83
CA MET A 75 -19.87 -4.46 -4.18
C MET A 75 -20.01 -4.83 -5.66
N ASP A 76 -21.18 -4.59 -6.26
CA ASP A 76 -21.50 -4.98 -7.64
C ASP A 76 -20.67 -4.23 -8.69
N GLN A 77 -20.07 -3.10 -8.31
CA GLN A 77 -19.21 -2.30 -9.18
C GLN A 77 -17.82 -2.95 -9.36
N TYR A 78 -17.41 -3.83 -8.43
CA TYR A 78 -16.09 -4.46 -8.45
C TYR A 78 -16.15 -5.82 -9.13
N LYS A 79 -16.00 -5.80 -10.46
CA LYS A 79 -16.02 -7.02 -11.30
C LYS A 79 -14.76 -7.87 -11.17
N GLY A 80 -13.62 -7.27 -10.84
CA GLY A 80 -12.34 -7.97 -10.70
C GLY A 80 -12.29 -8.81 -9.42
N ARG A 81 -11.57 -9.93 -9.46
CA ARG A 81 -11.35 -10.82 -8.31
C ARG A 81 -9.85 -11.03 -8.13
N PHE A 82 -9.34 -10.67 -6.97
CA PHE A 82 -7.94 -10.89 -6.58
C PHE A 82 -7.88 -12.03 -5.56
N ASN A 83 -7.08 -13.06 -5.83
CA ASN A 83 -7.01 -14.25 -4.99
C ASN A 83 -5.95 -14.07 -3.89
N VAL A 84 -6.37 -14.21 -2.63
CA VAL A 84 -5.48 -14.10 -1.48
C VAL A 84 -5.45 -15.43 -0.72
N ARG A 85 -4.26 -16.04 -0.65
CA ARG A 85 -4.02 -17.28 0.09
C ARG A 85 -3.74 -16.98 1.55
N LEU A 86 -4.54 -17.55 2.45
CA LEU A 86 -4.45 -17.36 3.91
C LEU A 86 -3.67 -18.49 4.60
N SER A 87 -2.67 -19.05 3.94
CA SER A 87 -1.96 -20.27 4.39
C SER A 87 -1.37 -20.17 5.80
N ARG A 88 -0.87 -18.99 6.19
CA ARG A 88 -0.21 -18.73 7.48
C ARG A 88 -1.15 -18.21 8.57
N TYR A 89 -2.39 -17.85 8.22
CA TYR A 89 -3.30 -17.12 9.11
C TYR A 89 -4.67 -17.81 9.17
N PRO A 90 -4.86 -18.82 10.02
CA PRO A 90 -6.15 -19.46 10.20
C PRO A 90 -7.19 -18.44 10.69
N MET A 91 -8.28 -18.25 9.94
CA MET A 91 -9.30 -17.23 10.24
C MET A 91 -9.81 -17.30 11.69
N LYS A 92 -10.02 -18.52 12.21
CA LYS A 92 -10.51 -18.76 13.58
C LYS A 92 -9.53 -18.28 14.65
N GLN A 93 -8.23 -18.41 14.42
CA GLN A 93 -7.20 -18.06 15.41
C GLN A 93 -6.97 -16.55 15.46
N TYR A 94 -7.04 -15.87 14.31
CA TYR A 94 -6.76 -14.45 14.20
C TYR A 94 -8.02 -13.56 14.24
N GLY A 95 -9.20 -14.17 14.45
CA GLY A 95 -10.46 -13.45 14.53
C GLY A 95 -10.83 -12.73 13.24
N LEU A 96 -10.45 -13.29 12.08
CA LEU A 96 -10.79 -12.72 10.77
C LEU A 96 -12.30 -12.93 10.56
N LYS A 97 -13.08 -11.85 10.63
CA LYS A 97 -14.55 -11.90 10.59
C LYS A 97 -15.13 -11.98 9.18
N GLY A 98 -14.27 -12.09 8.17
CA GLY A 98 -14.65 -12.06 6.76
C GLY A 98 -14.56 -10.64 6.17
N MET A 99 -14.97 -10.53 4.91
CA MET A 99 -14.97 -9.27 4.17
C MET A 99 -16.31 -8.56 4.30
N ASN A 100 -16.27 -7.28 4.68
CA ASN A 100 -17.41 -6.36 4.58
C ASN A 100 -17.22 -5.44 3.36
N SER A 101 -18.31 -4.87 2.85
CA SER A 101 -18.37 -3.83 1.81
C SER A 101 -17.43 -2.66 2.12
N ASN A 102 -17.33 -2.27 3.38
CA ASN A 102 -16.39 -1.22 3.80
C ASN A 102 -14.92 -1.65 3.73
N THR A 103 -14.60 -2.89 4.13
CA THR A 103 -13.24 -3.46 3.98
C THR A 103 -12.81 -3.45 2.52
N VAL A 104 -13.72 -3.85 1.62
CA VAL A 104 -13.49 -3.84 0.17
C VAL A 104 -13.22 -2.42 -0.33
N PHE A 105 -14.06 -1.46 0.06
CA PHE A 105 -13.91 -0.06 -0.33
C PHE A 105 -12.59 0.54 0.15
N LEU A 106 -12.23 0.33 1.42
CA LEU A 106 -10.98 0.84 2.00
C LEU A 106 -9.75 0.23 1.30
N PHE A 107 -9.76 -1.07 1.05
CA PHE A 107 -8.67 -1.72 0.31
C PHE A 107 -8.54 -1.18 -1.11
N ASN A 108 -9.65 -1.09 -1.85
CA ASN A 108 -9.65 -0.54 -3.21
C ASN A 108 -9.13 0.91 -3.22
N ASN A 109 -9.56 1.77 -2.30
CA ASN A 109 -9.08 3.15 -2.24
C ASN A 109 -7.59 3.24 -1.92
N TYR A 110 -7.09 2.37 -1.03
CA TYR A 110 -5.67 2.33 -0.72
C TYR A 110 -4.84 1.95 -1.95
N VAL A 111 -5.21 0.86 -2.63
CA VAL A 111 -4.50 0.40 -3.84
C VAL A 111 -4.62 1.42 -4.97
N ASP A 112 -5.79 2.04 -5.15
CA ASP A 112 -6.01 3.14 -6.11
C ASP A 112 -5.12 4.35 -5.80
N GLY A 113 -4.91 4.66 -4.52
CA GLY A 113 -3.98 5.70 -4.08
C GLY A 113 -2.53 5.39 -4.42
N LEU A 114 -2.07 4.16 -4.18
CA LEU A 114 -0.74 3.70 -4.56
C LEU A 114 -0.55 3.75 -6.08
N PHE A 115 -1.50 3.21 -6.83
CA PHE A 115 -1.51 3.23 -8.29
C PHE A 115 -1.37 4.65 -8.85
N ARG A 116 -2.14 5.62 -8.32
CA ARG A 116 -2.04 7.03 -8.76
C ARG A 116 -0.73 7.69 -8.38
N SER A 117 -0.23 7.40 -7.17
CA SER A 117 1.07 7.92 -6.72
C SER A 117 2.19 7.45 -7.65
N GLU A 118 2.14 6.18 -8.05
CA GLU A 118 3.13 5.60 -8.95
C GLU A 118 3.01 6.13 -10.37
N LEU A 119 1.78 6.25 -10.90
CA LEU A 119 1.52 6.92 -12.18
C LEU A 119 2.10 8.34 -12.20
N PHE A 120 1.87 9.10 -11.13
CA PHE A 120 2.39 10.47 -11.03
C PHE A 120 3.92 10.49 -11.02
N ALA A 121 4.55 9.66 -10.19
CA ALA A 121 6.00 9.55 -10.13
C ALA A 121 6.59 9.11 -11.47
N TRP A 122 5.94 8.18 -12.18
CA TRP A 122 6.34 7.73 -13.50
C TRP A 122 6.33 8.86 -14.53
N VAL A 123 5.23 9.61 -14.61
CA VAL A 123 5.10 10.75 -15.52
C VAL A 123 6.14 11.83 -15.23
N GLU A 124 6.42 12.10 -13.96
CA GLU A 124 7.44 13.06 -13.56
C GLU A 124 8.85 12.61 -13.99
N ILE A 125 9.20 11.35 -13.74
CA ILE A 125 10.50 10.79 -14.11
C ILE A 125 10.69 10.79 -15.63
N MET A 126 9.67 10.36 -16.39
CA MET A 126 9.74 10.32 -17.85
C MET A 126 9.77 11.71 -18.48
N GLY A 127 9.03 12.66 -17.92
CA GLY A 127 9.06 14.05 -18.36
C GLY A 127 10.41 14.74 -18.09
N GLN A 128 11.05 14.45 -16.95
CA GLN A 128 12.33 15.08 -16.57
C GLN A 128 13.56 14.43 -17.21
N ARG A 129 13.55 13.10 -17.42
CA ARG A 129 14.74 12.35 -17.87
C ARG A 129 14.74 12.03 -19.35
N MET A 130 13.57 11.84 -19.93
CA MET A 130 13.41 11.32 -21.30
C MET A 130 12.75 12.34 -22.23
N ASP A 131 12.48 13.57 -21.74
CA ASP A 131 11.75 14.64 -22.45
C ASP A 131 10.42 14.16 -23.08
N MET A 132 9.79 13.14 -22.48
CA MET A 132 8.55 12.57 -22.99
C MET A 132 7.37 13.49 -22.68
N THR A 133 6.42 13.57 -23.63
CA THR A 133 5.16 14.24 -23.34
C THR A 133 4.38 13.47 -22.28
N THR A 134 3.56 14.16 -21.48
CA THR A 134 2.69 13.52 -20.48
C THR A 134 1.77 12.47 -21.10
N LYS A 135 1.34 12.68 -22.35
CA LYS A 135 0.52 11.71 -23.08
C LYS A 135 1.30 10.41 -23.30
N ASP A 136 2.51 10.51 -23.85
CA ASP A 136 3.33 9.35 -24.18
C ASP A 136 3.77 8.61 -22.92
N ALA A 137 4.08 9.34 -21.84
CA ALA A 137 4.40 8.74 -20.55
C ALA A 137 3.22 7.94 -19.94
N ILE A 138 1.99 8.42 -20.09
CA ILE A 138 0.78 7.70 -19.64
C ILE A 138 0.55 6.46 -20.50
N ILE A 139 0.72 6.55 -21.83
CA ILE A 139 0.58 5.40 -22.73
C ILE A 139 1.62 4.33 -22.37
N ALA A 140 2.88 4.72 -22.21
CA ALA A 140 3.94 3.81 -21.77
C ALA A 140 3.65 3.17 -20.41
N PHE A 141 3.05 3.91 -19.47
CA PHE A 141 2.62 3.35 -18.19
C PHE A 141 1.49 2.32 -18.36
N MET A 142 0.52 2.59 -19.24
CA MET A 142 -0.54 1.63 -19.57
C MET A 142 0.05 0.35 -20.17
N ASP A 143 1.01 0.48 -21.08
CA ASP A 143 1.67 -0.66 -21.73
C ASP A 143 2.43 -1.54 -20.72
N ILE A 144 3.13 -0.95 -19.76
CA ILE A 144 3.87 -1.69 -18.72
C ILE A 144 2.96 -2.58 -17.86
N TYR A 145 1.77 -2.08 -17.55
CA TYR A 145 0.79 -2.78 -16.73
C TYR A 145 -0.27 -3.53 -17.55
N ASP A 146 -0.09 -3.61 -18.87
CA ASP A 146 -1.03 -4.21 -19.81
C ASP A 146 -2.46 -3.67 -19.64
N LEU A 147 -2.60 -2.36 -19.40
CA LEU A 147 -3.89 -1.72 -19.15
C LEU A 147 -4.60 -1.38 -20.45
N GLU A 148 -5.82 -1.90 -20.62
CA GLU A 148 -6.66 -1.60 -21.77
C GLU A 148 -7.57 -0.40 -21.50
N GLU A 149 -8.07 0.22 -22.57
CA GLU A 149 -9.03 1.33 -22.46
C GLU A 149 -10.36 0.91 -21.80
N GLU A 150 -10.69 -0.38 -21.86
CA GLU A 150 -11.83 -0.97 -21.14
C GLU A 150 -11.64 -1.04 -19.61
N ASP A 151 -10.39 -1.12 -19.13
CA ASP A 151 -10.07 -1.22 -17.71
C ASP A 151 -10.03 0.15 -17.03
N ILE A 152 -9.39 1.11 -17.69
CA ILE A 152 -9.32 2.51 -17.31
C ILE A 152 -9.06 3.38 -18.53
N SER A 153 -9.92 4.36 -18.76
CA SER A 153 -9.75 5.26 -19.91
C SER A 153 -8.54 6.18 -19.72
N PHE A 154 -7.81 6.42 -20.82
CA PHE A 154 -6.68 7.35 -20.87
C PHE A 154 -7.04 8.73 -20.30
N GLU A 155 -8.22 9.25 -20.66
CA GLU A 155 -8.71 10.55 -20.16
C GLU A 155 -8.89 10.58 -18.64
N THR A 156 -9.19 9.45 -18.01
CA THR A 156 -9.27 9.36 -16.54
C THR A 156 -7.89 9.48 -15.90
N LEU A 157 -6.88 8.79 -16.45
CA LEU A 157 -5.49 8.87 -15.98
C LEU A 157 -4.92 10.28 -16.16
N LYS A 158 -5.12 10.89 -17.33
CA LYS A 158 -4.71 12.25 -17.63
C LYS A 158 -5.30 13.27 -16.65
N LYS A 159 -6.59 13.16 -16.34
CA LYS A 159 -7.25 14.01 -15.32
C LYS A 159 -6.70 13.77 -13.92
N ALA A 160 -6.34 12.53 -13.57
CA ALA A 160 -5.73 12.23 -12.28
C ALA A 160 -4.36 12.92 -12.13
N VAL A 161 -3.49 12.79 -13.14
CA VAL A 161 -2.18 13.46 -13.18
C VAL A 161 -2.33 14.98 -13.10
N GLN A 162 -3.26 15.57 -13.87
CA GLN A 162 -3.50 17.00 -13.84
C GLN A 162 -3.95 17.50 -12.46
N ARG A 163 -4.76 16.73 -11.74
CA ARG A 163 -5.22 17.08 -10.38
C ARG A 163 -4.06 17.10 -9.39
N GLU A 164 -3.16 16.12 -9.46
CA GLU A 164 -1.96 16.06 -8.59
C GLU A 164 -1.02 17.23 -8.88
N GLN A 165 -0.71 17.51 -10.15
CA GLN A 165 0.12 18.66 -10.53
C GLN A 165 -0.48 19.99 -10.02
N ASN A 166 -1.80 20.15 -10.10
CA ASN A 166 -2.49 21.31 -9.58
C ASN A 166 -2.46 21.39 -8.05
N ALA A 167 -2.51 20.24 -7.36
CA ALA A 167 -2.40 20.16 -5.91
C ALA A 167 -1.01 20.58 -5.43
N LEU A 168 0.05 20.12 -6.10
CA LEU A 168 1.44 20.50 -5.81
C LEU A 168 1.69 21.99 -6.01
N LYS A 169 1.29 22.54 -7.16
CA LYS A 169 1.39 23.99 -7.43
C LYS A 169 0.67 24.83 -6.38
N LYS A 170 -0.50 24.37 -5.91
CA LYS A 170 -1.25 25.05 -4.84
C LYS A 170 -0.55 24.92 -3.48
N ALA A 171 0.08 23.78 -3.19
CA ALA A 171 0.84 23.57 -1.96
C ALA A 171 2.08 24.49 -1.92
N GLU A 172 2.82 24.59 -3.02
CA GLU A 172 3.97 25.49 -3.17
C GLU A 172 3.58 26.96 -3.00
N GLN A 173 2.49 27.40 -3.66
CA GLN A 173 1.97 28.77 -3.50
C GLN A 173 1.50 29.08 -2.07
N LYS A 174 1.05 28.07 -1.31
CA LYS A 174 0.70 28.23 0.11
C LYS A 174 1.95 28.29 0.99
N ALA A 175 2.99 27.53 0.68
CA ALA A 175 4.26 27.54 1.42
C ALA A 175 5.01 28.87 1.26
N GLN A 176 4.92 29.51 0.09
CA GLN A 176 5.56 30.82 -0.16
C GLN A 176 4.84 32.00 0.51
N LYS A 177 3.57 31.86 0.91
CA LYS A 177 2.82 32.95 1.56
C LYS A 177 3.22 33.01 3.04
N PRO A 178 3.73 34.14 3.56
CA PRO A 178 4.05 34.25 4.98
C PRO A 178 2.79 33.98 5.81
N PRO A 179 2.89 33.27 6.96
CA PRO A 179 1.74 32.95 7.78
C PRO A 179 1.03 34.26 8.12
N LYS A 180 -0.20 34.43 7.62
CA LYS A 180 -1.04 35.58 8.00
C LYS A 180 -1.10 35.55 9.52
N LYS A 181 -0.53 36.56 10.18
CA LYS A 181 -0.62 36.75 11.63
C LYS A 181 -2.10 36.78 11.98
N THR A 182 -2.69 35.63 12.27
CA THR A 182 -4.04 35.54 12.79
C THR A 182 -3.95 36.24 14.13
N LYS A 183 -4.48 37.46 14.21
CA LYS A 183 -4.74 38.17 15.46
C LYS A 183 -5.75 37.34 16.24
N LYS A 184 -5.33 36.21 16.80
CA LYS A 184 -6.12 35.48 17.79
C LYS A 184 -6.12 36.37 19.02
N SER A 185 -7.28 36.97 19.24
CA SER A 185 -7.65 37.57 20.51
C SER A 185 -7.29 36.59 21.63
N VAL A 186 -6.30 36.99 22.44
CA VAL A 186 -5.81 36.26 23.61
C VAL A 186 -6.87 36.22 24.74
N ALA A 187 -8.09 36.67 24.49
CA ALA A 187 -9.07 37.00 25.52
C ALA A 187 -9.87 35.81 26.12
N ARG A 188 -9.66 34.55 25.71
CA ARG A 188 -10.56 33.45 26.16
C ARG A 188 -9.94 32.12 26.61
N LEU A 189 -8.64 32.04 26.87
CA LEU A 189 -7.99 30.81 27.39
C LEU A 189 -7.44 30.92 28.84
N SER A 190 -8.01 31.80 29.68
CA SER A 190 -7.58 31.96 31.07
C SER A 190 -8.42 31.20 32.12
N ARG A 191 -9.19 30.16 31.78
CA ARG A 191 -10.07 29.50 32.78
C ARG A 191 -10.04 27.99 32.93
N LYS A 192 -9.21 27.20 32.23
CA LYS A 192 -9.30 25.73 32.39
C LYS A 192 -8.02 24.89 32.22
N ASN A 193 -6.83 25.44 32.49
CA ASN A 193 -5.61 24.63 32.65
C ASN A 193 -5.04 24.79 34.06
N ARG A 194 -5.65 24.10 35.02
CA ARG A 194 -5.10 23.85 36.36
C ARG A 194 -5.43 22.43 36.79
N VAL A 195 -4.99 21.42 36.04
CA VAL A 195 -4.67 20.04 36.48
C VAL A 195 -3.95 19.39 35.27
N LEU A 196 -2.92 18.58 35.54
CA LEU A 196 -2.06 17.85 34.58
C LEU A 196 -0.71 18.50 34.27
N SER A 197 0.02 18.86 35.32
CA SER A 197 1.48 18.81 35.34
C SER A 197 1.92 17.45 35.92
N LEU A 198 2.04 16.43 35.07
CA LEU A 198 2.74 15.16 35.39
C LEU A 198 2.92 14.36 34.10
N THR A 199 4.06 14.59 33.45
CA THR A 199 4.83 13.68 32.56
C THR A 199 5.87 14.53 31.81
N LYS A 200 6.84 15.04 32.57
CA LYS A 200 8.18 15.31 32.03
C LYS A 200 8.97 14.04 32.34
N GLU A 201 9.41 13.32 31.31
CA GLU A 201 10.47 12.29 31.30
C GLU A 201 10.23 11.39 30.06
N LEU A 202 10.70 11.83 28.88
CA LEU A 202 11.05 10.94 27.75
C LEU A 202 11.74 11.73 26.63
N ASP A 203 12.76 12.54 26.99
CA ASP A 203 13.78 13.01 26.07
C ASP A 203 14.97 12.04 26.10
N LYS A 204 14.83 10.91 25.41
CA LYS A 204 15.95 10.08 24.93
C LYS A 204 15.56 9.45 23.59
N VAL A 205 15.53 10.27 22.54
CA VAL A 205 15.45 9.75 21.17
C VAL A 205 16.87 9.48 20.65
N PRO A 206 17.14 8.27 20.14
CA PRO A 206 18.44 7.89 19.59
C PRO A 206 18.72 8.60 18.25
N LEU A 207 20.02 8.69 17.95
CA LEU A 207 20.69 9.40 16.85
C LEU A 207 19.93 9.47 15.50
N PRO A 208 20.09 10.57 14.74
CA PRO A 208 19.46 10.75 13.45
C PRO A 208 19.97 9.74 12.40
N LEU A 209 19.02 9.15 11.66
CA LEU A 209 19.19 8.21 10.53
C LEU A 209 20.17 8.68 9.44
N THR A 210 20.58 9.95 9.46
CA THR A 210 21.59 10.51 8.55
C THR A 210 22.98 9.93 8.77
N GLN A 211 23.33 9.44 9.97
CA GLN A 211 24.63 8.79 10.21
C GLN A 211 24.68 7.33 9.73
N LEU A 212 23.54 6.63 9.61
CA LEU A 212 23.51 5.23 9.19
C LEU A 212 23.77 5.07 7.68
N ILE A 213 23.38 6.05 6.87
CA ILE A 213 23.58 6.03 5.41
C ILE A 213 25.04 6.30 5.03
N ALA A 214 25.79 7.02 5.89
CA ALA A 214 27.23 7.26 5.66
C ALA A 214 28.10 6.01 5.90
N GLN A 215 27.73 5.14 6.85
CA GLN A 215 28.51 3.92 7.15
C GLN A 215 28.32 2.79 6.12
N LEU A 216 27.20 2.77 5.38
CA LEU A 216 26.93 1.75 4.36
C LEU A 216 27.57 2.04 3.00
N ARG A 217 28.18 3.22 2.80
CA ARG A 217 28.91 3.56 1.56
C ARG A 217 30.43 3.35 1.64
N ALA A 218 30.94 2.92 2.80
CA ALA A 218 32.36 2.71 3.05
C ALA A 218 32.77 1.22 3.12
N ARG A 219 31.89 0.32 2.67
CA ARG A 219 32.16 -1.11 2.46
C ARG A 219 31.89 -1.44 1.00
#